data_AF-A0A3D3FAF8-F1
#
_entry.id   AF-A0A3D3FAF8-F1
#
_cell.length_a   1.000
_cell.length_b   1.000
_cell.length_c   1.000
_cell.angle_alpha   90.00
_cell.angle_beta   90.00
_cell.angle_gamma   90.00
#
_symmetry.space_group_name_H-M   'P 1'
#
loop_
_entity.id
_entity.type
_entity.pdbx_description
1 polymer ?
#
loop_
_entity_poly.entity_id
_entity_poly.type
_entity_poly.pdbx_seq_one_letter_code
_entity_poly.pdbx_strand_id
1 'polypeptide(L)'
;FCKDIFFPACRKSGQTTLWLLKIILPVSLVVRLLDYYGVLALMAGWLDPVFVYLGLPGSTAIVFITSIFLPLYAPLAIITSMSISLRELTILALMCQISHNLPVESTIQAKTGTSFWSVTALRITMSIMVGLVLNLILPQDMGNPIFVRSSLPEVVSLPGLLMLWLKSSLQLTLLIAVIVFSLNLLYNLLDTYRLIPKLSKSIEPILRFFGLPGSTAFLWLIG
;
A
#
# COMPACT_ATOMS: atom_id res chain seq x y z
N PHE A 1 8.38 32.16 -8.82
CA PHE A 1 7.63 30.91 -9.11
C PHE A 1 8.49 29.88 -9.85
N CYS A 2 8.89 30.09 -11.11
CA CYS A 2 9.67 29.06 -11.83
C CYS A 2 11.03 28.76 -11.19
N LYS A 3 11.84 29.79 -10.88
CA LYS A 3 13.17 29.63 -10.28
C LYS A 3 13.13 29.16 -8.82
N ASP A 4 12.17 29.65 -8.04
CA ASP A 4 12.18 29.46 -6.58
C ASP A 4 11.31 28.29 -6.10
N ILE A 5 10.33 27.86 -6.90
CA ILE A 5 9.33 26.87 -6.49
C ILE A 5 9.38 25.64 -7.42
N PHE A 6 9.30 25.86 -8.73
CA PHE A 6 9.16 24.77 -9.71
C PHE A 6 10.46 23.98 -9.93
N PHE A 7 11.59 24.65 -10.25
CA PHE A 7 12.87 23.96 -10.49
C PHE A 7 13.37 23.19 -9.26
N PRO A 8 13.31 23.74 -8.03
CA PRO A 8 13.66 22.99 -6.83
C PRO A 8 12.75 21.77 -6.60
N ALA A 9 11.44 21.92 -6.85
CA ALA A 9 10.50 20.80 -6.75
C ALA A 9 10.85 19.68 -7.73
N CYS A 10 11.14 20.01 -8.99
CA CYS A 10 11.49 19.04 -10.02
C CYS A 10 12.83 18.31 -9.73
N ARG A 11 13.86 19.04 -9.29
CA ARG A 11 15.16 18.43 -8.94
C ARG A 11 15.04 17.47 -7.76
N LYS A 12 14.35 17.90 -6.70
CA LYS A 12 14.13 17.09 -5.49
C LYS A 12 13.25 15.88 -5.80
N SER A 13 12.16 16.07 -6.55
CA SER A 13 11.27 14.98 -6.92
C SER A 13 11.95 13.95 -7.81
N GLY A 14 12.81 14.36 -8.75
CA GLY A 14 13.58 13.45 -9.58
C GLY A 14 14.52 12.56 -8.78
N GLN A 15 15.27 13.14 -7.83
CA GLN A 15 16.17 12.38 -6.95
C GLN A 15 15.39 11.40 -6.06
N THR A 16 14.29 11.85 -5.44
CA THR A 16 13.43 10.99 -4.63
C THR A 16 12.80 9.88 -5.45
N THR A 17 12.33 10.17 -6.66
CA THR A 17 11.75 9.18 -7.57
C THR A 17 12.77 8.11 -7.95
N LEU A 18 13.96 8.50 -8.41
CA LEU A 18 15.02 7.55 -8.76
C LEU A 18 15.43 6.68 -7.56
N TRP A 19 15.47 7.27 -6.37
CA TRP A 19 15.75 6.54 -5.15
C TRP A 19 14.67 5.51 -4.81
N LEU A 20 13.39 5.89 -4.91
CA LEU A 20 12.25 4.98 -4.72
C LEU A 20 12.28 3.84 -5.73
N LEU A 21 12.53 4.14 -7.01
CA LEU A 21 12.57 3.12 -8.07
C LEU A 21 13.66 2.08 -7.86
N LYS A 22 14.82 2.47 -7.31
CA LYS A 22 15.90 1.53 -6.96
C LYS A 22 15.47 0.48 -5.93
N ILE A 23 14.45 0.77 -5.13
CA ILE A 23 13.90 -0.16 -4.14
C ILE A 23 12.69 -0.91 -4.73
N ILE A 24 11.78 -0.19 -5.37
CA ILE A 24 10.50 -0.71 -5.86
C ILE A 24 10.69 -1.71 -7.01
N LEU A 25 11.53 -1.39 -8.00
CA LEU A 25 11.67 -2.24 -9.19
C LEU A 25 12.23 -3.63 -8.86
N PRO A 26 13.35 -3.76 -8.11
CA PRO A 26 13.87 -5.09 -7.76
C PRO A 26 12.90 -5.91 -6.92
N VAL A 27 12.29 -5.29 -5.89
CA VAL A 27 11.33 -5.97 -5.02
C VAL A 27 10.13 -6.44 -5.82
N SER A 28 9.55 -5.56 -6.65
CA SER A 28 8.38 -5.91 -7.47
C SER A 28 8.68 -7.06 -8.44
N LEU A 29 9.88 -7.10 -9.03
CA LEU A 29 10.27 -8.18 -9.94
C LEU A 29 10.40 -9.51 -9.20
N VAL A 30 11.08 -9.52 -8.06
CA VAL A 30 11.21 -10.73 -7.23
C VAL A 30 9.84 -11.27 -6.85
N VAL A 31 8.96 -10.40 -6.38
CA VAL A 31 7.61 -10.82 -5.97
C VAL A 31 6.79 -11.34 -7.15
N ARG A 32 6.91 -10.76 -8.35
CA ARG A 32 6.25 -11.30 -9.54
C ARG A 32 6.77 -12.64 -9.98
N LEU A 33 8.05 -12.93 -9.77
CA LEU A 33 8.59 -14.26 -10.00
C LEU A 33 8.06 -15.25 -8.95
N LEU A 34 7.98 -14.86 -7.67
CA LEU A 34 7.39 -15.70 -6.61
C LEU A 34 5.92 -16.04 -6.90
N ASP A 35 5.16 -15.08 -7.42
CA ASP A 35 3.78 -15.25 -7.87
C ASP A 35 3.70 -16.26 -9.03
N TYR A 36 4.53 -16.08 -10.06
CA TYR A 36 4.59 -16.97 -11.23
C TYR A 36 4.95 -18.42 -10.89
N TYR A 37 5.86 -18.63 -9.94
CA TYR A 37 6.24 -19.98 -9.48
C TYR A 37 5.26 -20.58 -8.44
N GLY A 38 4.17 -19.88 -8.11
CA GLY A 38 3.17 -20.36 -7.15
C GLY A 38 3.61 -20.31 -5.69
N VAL A 39 4.72 -19.65 -5.36
CA VAL A 39 5.23 -19.53 -3.98
C VAL A 39 4.24 -18.73 -3.12
N LEU A 40 3.62 -17.69 -3.69
CA LEU A 40 2.58 -16.93 -2.98
C LEU A 40 1.36 -17.80 -2.65
N ALA A 41 0.96 -18.71 -3.55
CA ALA A 41 -0.13 -19.66 -3.33
C ALA A 41 0.21 -20.70 -2.25
N LEU A 42 1.46 -21.19 -2.22
CA LEU A 42 1.92 -22.08 -1.15
C LEU A 42 1.87 -21.39 0.22
N MET A 43 2.33 -20.13 0.31
CA MET A 43 2.25 -19.36 1.55
C MET A 43 0.80 -19.09 1.98
N ALA A 44 -0.09 -18.83 1.01
CA ALA A 44 -1.50 -18.61 1.27
C ALA A 44 -2.16 -19.85 1.90
N GLY A 45 -1.88 -21.05 1.38
CA GLY A 45 -2.45 -22.29 1.90
C GLY A 45 -2.11 -22.56 3.37
N TRP A 46 -1.01 -22.01 3.89
CA TRP A 46 -0.67 -22.12 5.32
C TRP A 46 -1.48 -21.16 6.20
N LEU A 47 -2.02 -20.09 5.62
CA LEU A 47 -2.85 -19.09 6.29
C LEU A 47 -4.35 -19.41 6.22
N ASP A 48 -4.77 -20.34 5.37
CA ASP A 48 -6.16 -20.81 5.26
C ASP A 48 -6.87 -20.99 6.63
N PRO A 49 -6.32 -21.73 7.62
CA PRO A 49 -7.01 -21.90 8.91
C PRO A 49 -7.14 -20.59 9.69
N VAL A 50 -6.17 -19.68 9.58
CA VAL A 50 -6.22 -18.36 10.23
C VAL A 50 -7.35 -17.55 9.63
N PHE A 51 -7.52 -17.58 8.30
CA PHE A 51 -8.56 -16.83 7.61
C PHE A 51 -9.97 -17.28 8.00
N VAL A 52 -10.18 -18.57 8.23
CA VAL A 52 -11.45 -19.09 8.74
C VAL A 52 -11.81 -18.48 10.10
N TYR A 53 -10.84 -18.31 11.01
CA TYR A 53 -11.08 -17.63 12.30
C TYR A 53 -11.38 -16.12 12.14
N LEU A 54 -10.91 -15.50 11.06
CA LEU A 54 -11.22 -14.12 10.71
C LEU A 54 -12.60 -13.97 10.03
N GLY A 55 -13.37 -15.06 9.90
CA GLY A 55 -14.65 -15.04 9.20
C GLY A 55 -14.49 -14.85 7.70
N LEU A 56 -13.34 -15.25 7.15
CA LEU A 56 -13.02 -15.20 5.73
C LEU A 56 -12.89 -16.62 5.15
N PRO A 57 -13.24 -16.85 3.88
CA PRO A 57 -12.92 -18.09 3.21
C PRO A 57 -11.41 -18.28 3.12
N GLY A 58 -10.90 -19.48 3.43
CA GLY A 58 -9.46 -19.78 3.35
C GLY A 58 -8.86 -19.43 1.98
N SER A 59 -9.61 -19.66 0.90
CA SER A 59 -9.22 -19.30 -0.46
C SER A 59 -8.91 -17.81 -0.69
N THR A 60 -9.32 -16.92 0.22
CA THR A 60 -8.98 -15.48 0.16
C THR A 60 -7.61 -15.15 0.77
N ALA A 61 -6.94 -16.09 1.43
CA ALA A 61 -5.59 -15.91 1.98
C ALA A 61 -4.56 -15.52 0.92
N ILE A 62 -4.74 -16.00 -0.33
CA ILE A 62 -3.89 -15.61 -1.46
C ILE A 62 -3.96 -14.12 -1.73
N VAL A 63 -5.13 -13.50 -1.61
CA VAL A 63 -5.31 -12.06 -1.80
C VAL A 63 -4.47 -11.29 -0.76
N PHE A 64 -4.55 -11.72 0.50
CA PHE A 64 -3.80 -11.08 1.57
C PHE A 64 -2.29 -11.24 1.41
N ILE A 65 -1.80 -12.46 1.14
CA ILE A 65 -0.37 -12.70 0.87
C ILE A 65 0.09 -11.87 -0.33
N THR A 66 -0.68 -11.86 -1.41
CA THR A 66 -0.38 -11.05 -2.60
C THR A 66 -0.28 -9.58 -2.23
N SER A 67 -1.20 -9.06 -1.41
CA SER A 67 -1.16 -7.68 -0.93
C SER A 67 0.10 -7.38 -0.10
N ILE A 68 0.55 -8.30 0.76
CA ILE A 68 1.74 -8.09 1.59
C ILE A 68 2.94 -7.74 0.73
N PHE A 69 3.09 -8.38 -0.42
CA PHE A 69 4.26 -8.19 -1.26
C PHE A 69 4.06 -7.23 -2.45
N LEU A 70 2.82 -6.97 -2.87
CA LEU A 70 2.50 -6.18 -4.06
C LEU A 70 1.59 -4.98 -3.76
N PRO A 71 1.59 -3.95 -4.64
CA PRO A 71 0.59 -2.90 -4.61
C PRO A 71 -0.83 -3.45 -4.77
N LEU A 72 -1.83 -2.73 -4.23
CA LEU A 72 -3.24 -3.16 -4.16
C LEU A 72 -3.90 -3.50 -5.51
N TYR A 73 -3.35 -3.06 -6.63
CA TYR A 73 -3.84 -3.47 -7.96
C TYR A 73 -3.78 -4.98 -8.19
N ALA A 74 -2.76 -5.66 -7.65
CA ALA A 74 -2.60 -7.11 -7.78
C ALA A 74 -3.66 -7.91 -7.00
N PRO A 75 -3.82 -7.72 -5.66
CA PRO A 75 -4.88 -8.40 -4.92
C PRO A 75 -6.27 -8.00 -5.40
N LEU A 76 -6.48 -6.78 -5.88
CA LEU A 76 -7.76 -6.36 -6.46
C LEU A 76 -8.15 -7.20 -7.68
N ALA A 77 -7.21 -7.49 -8.59
CA ALA A 77 -7.47 -8.33 -9.75
C ALA A 77 -7.88 -9.76 -9.36
N ILE A 78 -7.32 -10.28 -8.26
CA ILE A 78 -7.69 -11.59 -7.72
C ILE A 78 -9.10 -11.52 -7.11
N ILE A 79 -9.38 -10.49 -6.29
CA ILE A 79 -10.68 -10.27 -5.66
C ILE A 79 -11.82 -10.23 -6.69
N THR A 80 -11.65 -9.52 -7.81
CA THR A 80 -12.71 -9.36 -8.82
C THR A 80 -13.02 -10.65 -9.58
N SER A 81 -12.17 -11.68 -9.47
CA SER A 81 -12.41 -13.01 -10.02
C SER A 81 -13.11 -13.97 -9.04
N MET A 82 -13.18 -13.61 -7.75
CA MET A 82 -13.73 -14.45 -6.69
C MET A 82 -15.21 -14.16 -6.40
N SER A 83 -15.92 -15.18 -5.92
CA SER A 83 -17.27 -15.03 -5.37
C SER A 83 -17.18 -14.85 -3.85
N ILE A 84 -17.15 -13.60 -3.40
CA ILE A 84 -17.14 -13.23 -1.98
C ILE A 84 -18.29 -12.28 -1.66
N SER A 85 -18.77 -12.32 -0.42
CA SER A 85 -19.77 -11.40 0.13
C SER A 85 -19.20 -10.00 0.37
N LEU A 86 -20.09 -9.00 0.52
CA LEU A 86 -19.65 -7.63 0.79
C LEU A 86 -18.92 -7.52 2.14
N ARG A 87 -19.32 -8.34 3.12
CA ARG A 87 -18.69 -8.45 4.43
C ARG A 87 -17.25 -8.94 4.31
N GLU A 88 -17.05 -10.09 3.67
CA GLU A 88 -15.72 -10.70 3.48
C GLU A 88 -14.79 -9.76 2.71
N LEU A 89 -15.31 -9.13 1.65
CA LEU A 89 -14.57 -8.12 0.92
C LEU A 89 -14.14 -6.96 1.82
N THR A 90 -15.03 -6.44 2.66
CA THR A 90 -14.73 -5.28 3.50
C THR A 90 -13.61 -5.61 4.49
N ILE A 91 -13.70 -6.77 5.14
CA ILE A 91 -12.67 -7.28 6.05
C ILE A 91 -11.34 -7.42 5.30
N LEU A 92 -11.35 -8.14 4.17
CA LEU A 92 -10.16 -8.43 3.38
C LEU A 92 -9.53 -7.15 2.80
N ALA A 93 -10.34 -6.20 2.32
CA ALA A 93 -9.87 -4.95 1.77
C ALA A 93 -9.18 -4.09 2.83
N LEU A 94 -9.72 -4.00 4.04
CA LEU A 94 -9.09 -3.27 5.14
C LEU A 94 -7.81 -3.96 5.63
N MET A 95 -7.82 -5.29 5.71
CA MET A 95 -6.60 -6.05 6.00
C MET A 95 -5.50 -5.77 4.98
N CYS A 96 -5.81 -5.89 3.68
CA CYS A 96 -4.89 -5.60 2.59
C CYS A 96 -4.43 -4.14 2.61
N GLN A 97 -5.32 -3.18 2.85
CA GLN A 97 -4.99 -1.76 2.94
C GLN A 97 -3.91 -1.50 4.01
N ILE A 98 -4.03 -2.16 5.16
CA ILE A 98 -3.06 -2.01 6.26
C ILE A 98 -1.72 -2.66 5.91
N SER A 99 -1.72 -3.84 5.29
CA SER A 99 -0.50 -4.64 5.09
C SER A 99 0.12 -4.55 3.69
N HIS A 100 -0.42 -3.73 2.78
CA HIS A 100 0.03 -3.78 1.39
C HIS A 100 1.50 -3.37 1.20
N ASN A 101 2.14 -3.93 0.16
CA ASN A 101 3.45 -3.53 -0.35
C ASN A 101 4.52 -3.38 0.74
N LEU A 102 4.47 -4.29 1.71
CA LEU A 102 5.11 -4.21 3.00
C LEU A 102 6.64 -4.18 2.93
N PRO A 103 7.34 -4.95 2.06
CA PRO A 103 8.79 -4.87 1.95
C PRO A 103 9.26 -3.49 1.44
N VAL A 104 8.56 -2.92 0.47
CA VAL A 104 8.89 -1.59 -0.08
C VAL A 104 8.67 -0.53 0.98
N GLU A 105 7.48 -0.51 1.59
CA GLU A 105 7.12 0.53 2.55
C GLU A 105 7.95 0.45 3.82
N SER A 106 8.22 -0.74 4.34
CA SER A 106 9.07 -0.92 5.51
C SER A 106 10.52 -0.52 5.23
N THR A 107 11.01 -0.73 4.00
CA THR A 107 12.34 -0.24 3.59
C THR A 107 12.39 1.29 3.52
N ILE A 108 11.33 1.93 3.01
CA ILE A 108 11.23 3.39 2.94
C ILE A 108 11.14 3.97 4.36
N GLN A 109 10.28 3.41 5.21
CA GLN A 109 10.13 3.84 6.60
C GLN A 109 11.40 3.59 7.43
N ALA A 110 12.15 2.52 7.15
CA ALA A 110 13.41 2.29 7.84
C ALA A 110 14.45 3.40 7.60
N LYS A 111 14.30 4.15 6.50
CA LYS A 111 15.19 5.27 6.15
C LYS A 111 14.82 6.57 6.87
N THR A 112 13.66 6.62 7.54
CA THR A 112 13.24 7.75 8.38
C THR A 112 13.55 7.53 9.87
N GLY A 113 14.28 6.46 10.22
CA GLY A 113 14.73 6.18 11.58
C GLY A 113 13.88 5.16 12.34
N THR A 114 12.84 4.60 11.71
CA THR A 114 12.07 3.48 12.29
C THR A 114 12.75 2.14 11.98
N SER A 115 12.45 1.09 12.74
CA SER A 115 12.94 -0.26 12.43
C SER A 115 12.03 -0.92 11.39
N PHE A 116 12.63 -1.49 10.35
CA PHE A 116 11.94 -2.30 9.33
C PHE A 116 11.03 -3.36 9.98
N TRP A 117 11.58 -4.08 10.97
CA TRP A 117 10.88 -5.17 11.65
C TRP A 117 9.75 -4.65 12.54
N SER A 118 9.95 -3.51 13.20
CA SER A 118 8.91 -2.91 14.04
C SER A 118 7.70 -2.46 13.21
N VAL A 119 7.95 -1.80 12.08
CA VAL A 119 6.89 -1.40 11.14
C VAL A 119 6.17 -2.62 10.57
N THR A 120 6.94 -3.63 10.16
CA THR A 120 6.39 -4.86 9.59
C THR A 120 5.49 -5.60 10.59
N ALA A 121 5.99 -5.84 11.80
CA ALA A 121 5.25 -6.52 12.84
C ALA A 121 4.00 -5.74 13.24
N LEU A 122 4.10 -4.41 13.38
CA LEU A 122 2.97 -3.55 13.70
C LEU A 122 1.86 -3.68 12.65
N ARG A 123 2.20 -3.59 11.37
CA ARG A 123 1.21 -3.62 10.28
C ARG A 123 0.55 -4.97 10.13
N ILE A 124 1.31 -6.07 10.21
CA ILE A 124 0.75 -7.42 10.16
C ILE A 124 -0.19 -7.65 11.35
N THR A 125 0.26 -7.29 12.56
CA THR A 125 -0.56 -7.47 13.77
C THR A 125 -1.82 -6.61 13.71
N MET A 126 -1.72 -5.34 13.33
CA MET A 126 -2.87 -4.46 13.19
C MET A 126 -3.83 -4.93 12.10
N SER A 127 -3.33 -5.45 10.99
CA SER A 127 -4.16 -6.00 9.93
C SER A 127 -4.99 -7.19 10.42
N ILE A 128 -4.36 -8.16 11.11
CA ILE A 128 -5.04 -9.32 11.69
C ILE A 128 -6.05 -8.88 12.77
N MET A 129 -5.66 -7.95 13.65
CA MET A 129 -6.54 -7.40 14.69
C MET A 129 -7.77 -6.72 14.10
N VAL A 130 -7.59 -5.92 13.04
CA VAL A 130 -8.71 -5.30 12.31
C VAL A 130 -9.61 -6.38 11.69
N GLY A 131 -9.03 -7.42 11.10
CA GLY A 131 -9.78 -8.57 10.60
C GLY A 131 -10.67 -9.21 11.68
N LEU A 132 -10.10 -9.49 12.85
CA LEU A 132 -10.83 -10.05 14.00
C LEU A 132 -11.95 -9.13 14.48
N VAL A 133 -11.65 -7.84 14.68
CA VAL A 133 -12.62 -6.86 15.17
C VAL A 133 -13.78 -6.73 14.17
N LEU A 134 -13.48 -6.61 12.88
CA LEU A 134 -14.51 -6.49 11.85
C LEU A 134 -15.36 -7.76 11.72
N ASN A 135 -14.78 -8.95 11.88
CA ASN A 135 -15.52 -10.19 11.94
C ASN A 135 -16.60 -10.16 13.04
N LEU A 136 -16.28 -9.55 14.20
CA LEU A 136 -17.19 -9.45 15.34
C LEU A 136 -18.27 -8.37 15.19
N ILE A 137 -17.92 -7.21 14.61
CA ILE A 137 -18.85 -6.06 14.58
C ILE A 137 -19.67 -5.97 13.30
N LEU A 138 -19.21 -6.54 12.19
CA LEU A 138 -19.93 -6.45 10.92
C LEU A 138 -21.12 -7.42 10.89
N PRO A 139 -22.29 -6.97 10.39
CA PRO A 139 -23.43 -7.85 10.16
C PRO A 139 -23.07 -9.02 9.25
N GLN A 140 -23.62 -10.20 9.53
CA GLN A 140 -23.37 -11.40 8.71
C GLN A 140 -23.88 -11.24 7.27
N ASP A 141 -25.02 -10.56 7.10
CA ASP A 141 -25.60 -10.26 5.81
C ASP A 141 -25.43 -8.78 5.47
N MET A 142 -24.52 -8.51 4.56
CA MET A 142 -24.31 -7.20 3.95
C MET A 142 -24.65 -7.21 2.44
N GLY A 143 -25.22 -8.32 1.95
CA GLY A 143 -25.44 -8.55 0.54
C GLY A 143 -24.16 -8.84 -0.26
N ASN A 144 -24.30 -8.71 -1.59
CA ASN A 144 -23.26 -9.04 -2.55
C ASN A 144 -22.60 -7.78 -3.12
N PRO A 145 -21.29 -7.81 -3.35
CA PRO A 145 -20.61 -6.71 -4.00
C PRO A 145 -21.07 -6.52 -5.45
N ILE A 146 -21.09 -5.26 -5.90
CA ILE A 146 -21.38 -4.89 -7.29
C ILE A 146 -20.07 -4.55 -7.99
N PHE A 147 -19.37 -5.58 -8.50
CA PHE A 147 -18.21 -5.39 -9.40
C PHE A 147 -18.41 -6.20 -10.68
N VAL A 148 -17.88 -5.68 -11.79
CA VAL A 148 -17.78 -6.45 -13.03
C VAL A 148 -16.75 -7.57 -12.80
N ARG A 149 -17.20 -8.82 -12.87
CA ARG A 149 -16.30 -9.98 -12.79
C ARG A 149 -15.36 -9.94 -13.98
N SER A 150 -14.07 -9.87 -13.70
CA SER A 150 -13.03 -9.93 -14.71
C SER A 150 -12.37 -11.31 -14.68
N SER A 151 -12.14 -11.91 -15.84
CA SER A 151 -11.21 -13.02 -15.93
C SER A 151 -9.78 -12.51 -15.74
N LEU A 152 -8.99 -13.24 -14.95
CA LEU A 152 -7.56 -12.99 -14.86
C LEU A 152 -6.92 -13.36 -16.22
N PRO A 153 -6.08 -12.49 -16.82
CA PRO A 153 -5.31 -12.88 -17.98
C PRO A 153 -4.36 -14.02 -17.60
N GLU A 154 -4.53 -15.20 -18.20
CA GLU A 154 -3.58 -16.29 -18.02
C GLU A 154 -2.23 -15.90 -18.63
N VAL A 155 -1.23 -15.69 -17.77
CA VAL A 155 0.15 -15.46 -18.21
C VAL A 155 0.81 -16.82 -18.40
N VAL A 156 0.82 -17.32 -19.63
CA VAL A 156 1.30 -18.68 -19.96
C VAL A 156 2.83 -18.73 -20.13
N SER A 157 3.53 -17.59 -20.22
CA SER A 157 4.97 -17.58 -20.53
C SER A 157 5.77 -16.55 -19.73
N LEU A 158 7.02 -16.91 -19.39
CA LEU A 158 7.98 -16.05 -18.70
C LEU A 158 8.26 -14.74 -19.45
N PRO A 159 8.47 -14.73 -20.79
CA PRO A 159 8.62 -13.47 -21.53
C PRO A 159 7.37 -12.59 -21.46
N GLY A 160 6.18 -13.20 -21.47
CA GLY A 160 4.91 -12.49 -21.29
C GLY A 160 4.82 -11.82 -19.92
N LEU A 161 5.21 -12.54 -18.86
CA LEU A 161 5.28 -12.00 -17.50
C LEU A 161 6.24 -10.81 -17.40
N LEU A 162 7.45 -10.94 -17.95
CA LEU A 162 8.46 -9.88 -17.92
C LEU A 162 8.01 -8.64 -18.69
N MET A 163 7.36 -8.82 -19.86
CA MET A 163 6.82 -7.72 -20.64
C MET A 163 5.66 -7.03 -19.92
N LEU A 164 4.78 -7.79 -19.26
CA LEU A 164 3.70 -7.25 -18.45
C LEU A 164 4.25 -6.47 -17.25
N TRP A 165 5.20 -7.05 -16.51
CA TRP A 165 5.88 -6.39 -15.40
C TRP A 165 6.58 -5.11 -15.85
N LEU A 166 7.26 -5.11 -17.01
CA LEU A 166 7.92 -3.92 -17.54
C LEU A 166 6.92 -2.81 -17.85
N LYS A 167 5.81 -3.12 -18.55
CA LYS A 167 4.74 -2.15 -18.85
C LYS A 167 4.13 -1.58 -17.56
N SER A 168 3.78 -2.44 -16.60
CA SER A 168 3.24 -2.02 -15.30
C SER A 168 4.25 -1.19 -14.50
N SER A 169 5.53 -1.55 -14.54
CA SER A 169 6.61 -0.84 -13.85
C SER A 169 6.85 0.56 -14.43
N LEU A 170 6.75 0.71 -15.76
CA LEU A 170 6.83 2.01 -16.42
C LEU A 170 5.65 2.91 -16.03
N GLN A 171 4.43 2.37 -16.02
CA GLN A 171 3.24 3.11 -15.60
C GLN A 171 3.35 3.54 -14.12
N LEU A 172 3.77 2.62 -13.23
CA LEU A 172 3.98 2.91 -11.82
C LEU A 172 5.07 3.99 -11.63
N THR A 173 6.13 3.92 -12.41
CA THR A 173 7.22 4.92 -12.39
C THR A 173 6.70 6.31 -12.71
N LEU A 174 5.89 6.44 -13.77
CA LEU A 174 5.30 7.72 -14.16
C LEU A 174 4.37 8.26 -13.06
N LEU A 175 3.54 7.40 -12.48
CA LEU A 175 2.62 7.77 -11.40
C LEU A 175 3.38 8.25 -10.15
N ILE A 176 4.43 7.54 -9.72
CA ILE A 176 5.28 7.96 -8.60
C ILE A 176 5.95 9.30 -8.92
N ALA A 177 6.51 9.47 -10.11
CA ALA A 177 7.15 10.71 -10.51
C ALA A 177 6.19 11.90 -10.41
N VAL A 178 4.95 11.73 -10.89
CA VAL A 178 3.89 12.75 -10.81
C VAL A 178 3.50 13.04 -9.37
N ILE A 179 3.23 12.01 -8.55
CA ILE A 179 2.83 12.20 -7.15
C ILE A 179 3.94 12.90 -6.36
N VAL A 180 5.17 12.41 -6.45
CA VAL A 180 6.31 12.99 -5.73
C VAL A 180 6.58 14.42 -6.19
N PHE A 181 6.45 14.70 -7.50
CA PHE A 181 6.53 16.06 -8.02
C PHE A 181 5.42 16.96 -7.45
N SER A 182 4.16 16.52 -7.51
CA SER A 182 3.02 17.28 -6.99
C SER A 182 3.14 17.55 -5.49
N LEU A 183 3.57 16.57 -4.70
CA LEU A 183 3.81 16.75 -3.25
C LEU A 183 4.95 17.73 -2.98
N ASN A 184 6.07 17.66 -3.71
CA ASN A 184 7.17 18.61 -3.55
C ASN A 184 6.78 20.03 -4.02
N LEU A 185 5.98 20.13 -5.08
CA LEU A 185 5.45 21.40 -5.56
C LEU A 185 4.52 22.02 -4.52
N LEU A 186 3.59 21.22 -3.97
CA LEU A 186 2.69 21.65 -2.90
C LEU A 186 3.47 22.07 -1.65
N TYR A 187 4.46 21.28 -1.24
CA TYR A 187 5.35 21.64 -0.13
C TYR A 187 6.02 23.00 -0.36
N ASN A 188 6.66 23.20 -1.51
CA ASN A 188 7.35 24.46 -1.82
C ASN A 188 6.37 25.64 -1.84
N LEU A 189 5.13 25.43 -2.29
CA LEU A 189 4.08 26.46 -2.23
C LEU A 189 3.71 26.80 -0.78
N LEU A 190 3.39 25.78 0.03
CA LEU A 190 3.00 25.96 1.43
C LEU A 190 4.11 26.63 2.25
N ASP A 191 5.37 26.29 1.98
CA ASP A 191 6.54 26.87 2.62
C ASP A 191 6.73 28.34 2.22
N THR A 192 6.65 28.64 0.91
CA THR A 192 6.77 30.00 0.39
C THR A 192 5.71 30.94 0.96
N TYR A 193 4.46 30.47 1.09
CA TYR A 193 3.37 31.24 1.69
C TYR A 193 3.33 31.18 3.23
N ARG A 194 4.31 30.53 3.88
CA ARG A 194 4.35 30.33 5.34
C ARG A 194 3.04 29.77 5.91
N LEU A 195 2.41 28.86 5.18
CA LEU A 195 1.18 28.19 5.58
C LEU A 195 1.46 26.99 6.50
N ILE A 196 2.68 26.43 6.47
CA ILE A 196 3.09 25.30 7.31
C ILE A 196 2.85 25.54 8.81
N PRO A 197 3.23 26.70 9.41
CA PRO A 197 2.98 26.95 10.83
C PRO A 197 1.48 27.03 11.17
N LYS A 198 0.67 27.60 10.28
CA LYS A 198 -0.79 27.72 10.48
C LYS A 198 -1.45 26.34 10.46
N LEU A 199 -1.07 25.53 9.47
CA LEU A 199 -1.58 24.17 9.33
C LEU A 199 -1.14 23.31 10.52
N SER A 200 0.11 23.44 10.95
CA SER A 200 0.64 22.72 12.13
C SER A 200 -0.13 23.06 13.41
N LYS A 201 -0.40 24.34 13.66
CA LYS A 201 -1.18 24.79 14.83
C LYS A 201 -2.61 24.25 14.84
N SER A 202 -3.22 24.09 13.66
CA SER A 202 -4.59 23.56 13.54
C SER A 202 -4.73 22.11 13.99
N ILE A 203 -3.64 21.33 13.91
CA ILE A 203 -3.65 19.87 14.12
C ILE A 203 -3.00 19.49 15.45
N GLU A 204 -2.28 20.44 16.06
CA GLU A 204 -1.73 20.34 17.40
C GLU A 204 -2.70 19.77 18.45
N PRO A 205 -4.00 20.13 18.53
CA PRO A 205 -4.90 19.51 19.52
C PRO A 205 -5.07 18.01 19.30
N ILE A 206 -5.10 17.55 18.05
CA ILE A 206 -5.21 16.13 17.72
C ILE A 206 -3.90 15.42 18.08
N LEU A 207 -2.76 16.03 17.77
CA LEU A 207 -1.46 15.46 18.16
C LEU A 207 -1.32 15.33 19.67
N ARG A 208 -1.71 16.36 20.43
CA ARG A 208 -1.69 16.33 21.89
C ARG A 208 -2.62 15.25 22.45
N PHE A 209 -3.77 15.01 21.82
CA PHE A 209 -4.66 13.90 22.17
C PHE A 209 -3.95 12.53 22.02
N PHE A 210 -3.11 12.36 20.99
CA PHE A 210 -2.28 11.17 20.80
C PHE A 210 -0.92 11.21 21.54
N GLY A 211 -0.67 12.22 22.39
CA GLY A 211 0.58 12.38 23.15
C GLY A 211 1.81 12.78 22.31
N LEU A 212 1.61 13.28 21.09
CA LEU A 212 2.68 13.68 20.18
C LEU A 212 3.01 15.18 20.33
N PRO A 213 4.31 15.56 20.25
CA PRO A 213 4.70 16.97 20.29
C PRO A 213 4.28 17.71 19.01
N GLY A 214 3.88 18.98 19.12
CA GLY A 214 3.40 19.78 17.98
C GLY A 214 4.40 19.90 16.81
N SER A 215 5.69 19.65 17.05
CA SER A 215 6.73 19.60 16.03
C SER A 215 6.56 18.46 15.02
N THR A 216 5.76 17.43 15.31
CA THR A 216 5.48 16.33 14.38
C THR A 216 4.29 16.62 13.46
N ALA A 217 3.59 17.74 13.62
CA ALA A 217 2.39 18.07 12.84
C ALA A 217 2.62 18.03 11.34
N PHE A 218 3.76 18.58 10.91
CA PHE A 218 4.14 18.60 9.51
C PHE A 218 4.46 17.20 8.97
N LEU A 219 5.16 16.37 9.74
CA LEU A 219 5.42 14.96 9.40
C LEU A 219 4.11 14.16 9.33
N TRP A 220 3.16 14.44 10.23
CA TRP A 220 1.87 13.76 10.29
C TRP A 220 0.90 14.17 9.17
N LEU A 221 1.08 15.36 8.60
CA LEU A 221 0.32 15.85 7.45
C LEU A 221 0.78 15.26 6.11
N ILE A 222 2.04 14.85 6.04
CA ILE A 222 2.70 14.48 4.78
C ILE A 222 3.04 13.00 4.74
N GLY A 223 3.16 12.35 5.89
CA GLY A 223 3.24 10.88 6.04
C GLY A 223 1.90 10.22 5.77
#